data_AF-A0A5P9K2J6-F1
#
_entry.id   AF-A0A5P9K2J6-F1
#
_cell.length_a   1.000
_cell.length_b   1.000
_cell.length_c   1.000
_cell.angle_alpha   90.00
_cell.angle_beta   90.00
_cell.angle_gamma   90.00
#
_symmetry.space_group_name_H-M   'P 1'
#
loop_
_entity.id
_entity.type
_entity.pdbx_description
1 polymer ?
#
loop_
_entity_poly.entity_id
_entity_poly.type
_entity_poly.pdbx_seq_one_letter_code
_entity_poly.pdbx_strand_id
1 'polypeptide(L)'
;MGSRSSPSSNVIRFPGARSATSSRRDQRSLMDAVYAAGSLPIAAEDTTTKTIATRLTIFGFVVLDEVQADGTVRRLRPSEAVRLSTAHPWRVSRPSSRYAIGNDLPASDLDLFAAQMG
;
A
#
# COMPACT_ATOMS: atom_id res chain seq x y z
N MET A 1 49.67 2.05 26.60
CA MET A 1 48.99 2.15 25.27
C MET A 1 47.58 1.59 25.47
N GLY A 2 46.54 2.42 25.50
CA GLY A 2 45.17 1.98 25.79
C GLY A 2 44.19 2.65 24.83
N SER A 3 43.69 1.89 23.87
CA SER A 3 42.80 2.36 22.80
C SER A 3 41.44 2.75 23.38
N ARG A 4 41.06 4.03 23.24
CA ARG A 4 39.70 4.50 23.51
C ARG A 4 38.79 4.05 22.36
N SER A 5 37.86 3.15 22.64
CA SER A 5 36.78 2.82 21.70
C SER A 5 35.82 4.01 21.63
N SER A 6 35.70 4.62 20.45
CA SER A 6 34.72 5.68 20.18
C SER A 6 33.32 5.07 20.07
N PRO A 7 32.30 5.60 20.76
CA PRO A 7 30.93 5.11 20.60
C PRO A 7 30.38 5.50 19.23
N SER A 8 29.90 4.52 18.47
CA SER A 8 29.18 4.71 17.21
C SER A 8 27.84 5.39 17.48
N SER A 9 27.73 6.68 17.17
CA SER A 9 26.49 7.44 17.29
C SER A 9 25.51 7.03 16.19
N ASN A 10 24.39 6.42 16.57
CA ASN A 10 23.35 6.00 15.62
C ASN A 10 22.36 7.16 15.41
N VAL A 11 22.37 7.77 14.23
CA VAL A 11 21.52 8.92 13.90
C VAL A 11 20.19 8.44 13.32
N ILE A 12 19.10 8.58 14.10
CA ILE A 12 17.74 8.31 13.63
C ILE A 12 17.15 9.62 13.10
N ARG A 13 16.94 9.71 11.77
CA ARG A 13 16.25 10.85 11.17
C ARG A 13 14.74 10.62 11.18
N PHE A 14 13.99 11.49 11.84
CA PHE A 14 12.54 11.48 11.80
C PHE A 14 12.04 12.19 10.53
N PRO A 15 11.18 11.56 9.71
CA PRO A 15 10.59 12.22 8.54
C PRO A 15 9.73 13.41 8.98
N GLY A 16 10.01 14.61 8.44
CA GLY A 16 9.30 15.83 8.80
C GLY A 16 7.85 15.88 8.28
N ALA A 17 7.00 16.70 8.91
CA ALA A 17 5.57 16.81 8.65
C ALA A 17 5.18 17.03 7.17
N ARG A 18 6.04 17.68 6.37
CA ARG A 18 5.81 17.89 4.92
C ARG A 18 5.76 16.58 4.11
N SER A 19 6.53 15.57 4.51
CA SER A 19 6.50 14.24 3.86
C SER A 19 5.20 13.49 4.13
N ALA A 20 4.53 13.76 5.26
CA ALA A 20 3.23 13.15 5.56
C ALA A 20 2.12 13.73 4.67
N THR A 21 2.15 15.03 4.38
CA THR A 21 1.15 15.70 3.54
C THR A 21 1.28 15.31 2.07
N SER A 22 2.51 15.20 1.55
CA SER A 22 2.74 14.69 0.19
C SER A 22 2.30 13.23 0.08
N SER A 23 2.66 12.38 1.05
CA SER A 23 2.26 10.98 1.08
C SER A 23 0.75 10.77 1.04
N ARG A 24 -0.04 11.63 1.72
CA ARG A 24 -1.51 11.57 1.64
C ARG A 24 -2.05 11.92 0.27
N ARG A 25 -1.47 12.92 -0.40
CA ARG A 25 -1.84 13.30 -1.77
C ARG A 25 -1.48 12.20 -2.75
N ASP A 26 -0.29 11.62 -2.62
CA ASP A 26 0.19 10.54 -3.49
C ASP A 26 -0.65 9.28 -3.31
N GLN A 27 -1.04 8.96 -2.07
CA GLN A 27 -1.96 7.87 -1.77
C GLN A 27 -3.33 8.08 -2.43
N ARG A 28 -3.89 9.30 -2.33
CA ARG A 28 -5.19 9.60 -2.96
C ARG A 28 -5.10 9.56 -4.47
N SER A 29 -4.05 10.14 -5.05
CA SER A 29 -3.80 10.09 -6.49
C SER A 29 -3.71 8.66 -7.02
N LEU A 30 -2.98 7.77 -6.31
CA LEU A 30 -2.87 6.37 -6.68
C LEU A 30 -4.21 5.64 -6.59
N MET A 31 -4.99 5.89 -5.53
CA MET A 31 -6.35 5.36 -5.40
C MET A 31 -7.22 5.82 -6.56
N ASP A 32 -7.30 7.12 -6.83
CA ASP A 32 -8.14 7.68 -7.89
C ASP A 32 -7.76 7.08 -9.26
N ALA A 33 -6.47 6.93 -9.55
CA ALA A 33 -5.98 6.32 -10.78
C ALA A 33 -6.36 4.83 -10.91
N VAL A 34 -6.20 4.03 -9.84
CA VAL A 34 -6.58 2.60 -9.83
C VAL A 34 -8.09 2.44 -9.96
N TYR A 35 -8.88 3.30 -9.30
CA TYR A 35 -10.33 3.19 -9.33
C TYR A 35 -10.93 3.69 -10.65
N ALA A 36 -10.29 4.66 -11.32
CA ALA A 36 -10.65 5.11 -12.66
C ALA A 36 -10.26 4.10 -13.75
N ALA A 37 -9.03 3.59 -13.73
CA ALA A 37 -8.50 2.68 -14.76
C ALA A 37 -8.84 1.19 -14.52
N GLY A 38 -9.27 0.84 -13.31
CA GLY A 38 -9.50 -0.53 -12.86
C GLY A 38 -8.23 -1.28 -12.46
N SER A 39 -7.11 -1.00 -13.13
CA SER A 39 -5.77 -1.45 -12.74
C SER A 39 -4.69 -0.50 -13.22
N LEU A 40 -3.54 -0.49 -12.54
CA LEU A 40 -2.40 0.35 -12.86
C LEU A 40 -1.09 -0.46 -12.80
N PRO A 41 -0.25 -0.43 -13.84
CA PRO A 41 1.10 -0.98 -13.76
C PRO A 41 2.01 -0.06 -12.94
N ILE A 42 2.89 -0.65 -12.13
CA ILE A 42 3.95 0.02 -11.40
C ILE A 42 5.28 -0.58 -11.81
N ALA A 43 6.22 0.27 -12.22
CA ALA A 43 7.55 -0.13 -12.62
C ALA A 43 8.35 -0.77 -11.47
N ALA A 44 9.36 -1.58 -11.79
CA ALA A 44 10.10 -2.32 -10.78
C ALA A 44 10.86 -1.39 -9.81
N GLU A 45 11.36 -0.29 -10.34
CA GLU A 45 12.19 0.74 -9.73
C GLU A 45 11.41 1.77 -8.89
N ASP A 46 10.09 1.88 -9.08
CA ASP A 46 9.26 2.85 -8.37
C ASP A 46 8.91 2.37 -6.95
N THR A 47 9.93 2.38 -6.09
CA THR A 47 9.82 1.98 -4.69
C THR A 47 8.86 2.88 -3.89
N THR A 48 8.68 4.14 -4.31
CA THR A 48 7.77 5.08 -3.64
C THR A 48 6.33 4.65 -3.84
N THR A 49 5.91 4.46 -5.09
CA THR A 49 4.55 4.02 -5.41
C THR A 49 4.29 2.61 -4.90
N LYS A 50 5.29 1.71 -4.93
CA LYS A 50 5.19 0.36 -4.33
C LYS A 50 4.98 0.39 -2.82
N THR A 51 5.63 1.30 -2.10
CA THR A 51 5.41 1.45 -0.65
C THR A 51 3.97 1.89 -0.35
N ILE A 52 3.46 2.86 -1.11
CA ILE A 52 2.07 3.33 -0.98
C ILE A 52 1.09 2.20 -1.35
N ALA A 53 1.32 1.49 -2.45
CA ALA A 53 0.46 0.40 -2.90
C ALA A 53 0.44 -0.77 -1.90
N THR A 54 1.58 -1.10 -1.30
CA THR A 54 1.68 -2.10 -0.22
C THR A 54 0.84 -1.69 0.98
N ARG A 55 0.94 -0.42 1.40
CA ARG A 55 0.13 0.12 2.51
C ARG A 55 -1.37 0.03 2.21
N LEU A 56 -1.79 0.43 1.00
CA LEU A 56 -3.19 0.33 0.57
C LEU A 56 -3.68 -1.11 0.51
N THR A 57 -2.80 -2.07 0.19
CA THR A 57 -3.12 -3.50 0.18
C THR A 57 -3.31 -4.04 1.58
N ILE A 58 -2.48 -3.62 2.55
CA ILE A 58 -2.66 -3.96 3.98
C ILE A 58 -4.03 -3.49 4.49
N PHE A 59 -4.47 -2.30 4.06
CA PHE A 59 -5.80 -1.77 4.40
C PHE A 59 -6.95 -2.39 3.59
N GLY A 60 -6.65 -3.23 2.59
CA GLY A 60 -7.67 -3.89 1.76
C GLY A 60 -8.29 -3.02 0.66
N PHE A 61 -7.74 -1.84 0.37
CA PHE A 61 -8.30 -0.94 -0.64
C PHE A 61 -7.94 -1.32 -2.08
N VAL A 62 -6.83 -2.02 -2.25
CA VAL A 62 -6.30 -2.48 -3.54
C VAL A 62 -5.69 -3.86 -3.38
N VAL A 63 -5.46 -4.53 -4.49
CA VAL A 63 -4.74 -5.81 -4.53
C VAL A 63 -3.52 -5.70 -5.44
N LEU A 64 -2.46 -6.41 -5.05
CA LEU A 64 -1.17 -6.42 -5.75
C LEU A 64 -0.93 -7.75 -6.44
N ASP A 65 -0.59 -7.67 -7.72
CA ASP A 65 -0.07 -8.78 -8.49
C ASP A 65 1.35 -8.45 -8.96
N GLU A 66 2.29 -9.38 -8.80
CA GLU A 66 3.61 -9.33 -9.42
C GLU A 66 3.51 -9.80 -10.86
N VAL A 67 4.02 -9.01 -11.81
CA VAL A 67 4.12 -9.37 -13.22
C VAL A 67 5.44 -10.10 -13.43
N GLN A 68 5.37 -11.39 -13.75
CA GLN A 68 6.53 -12.22 -14.01
C GLN A 68 7.10 -11.94 -15.41
N ALA A 69 8.34 -12.37 -15.66
CA ALA A 69 9.01 -12.18 -16.95
C ALA A 69 8.31 -12.91 -18.13
N ASP A 70 7.52 -13.94 -17.83
CA ASP A 70 6.70 -14.67 -18.80
C ASP A 70 5.34 -14.00 -19.09
N GLY A 71 5.05 -12.85 -18.47
CA GLY A 71 3.80 -12.10 -18.61
C GLY A 71 2.67 -12.61 -17.72
N THR A 72 2.89 -13.66 -16.93
CA THR A 72 1.91 -14.13 -15.95
C THR A 72 1.87 -13.21 -14.73
N VAL A 73 0.77 -13.28 -13.99
CA VAL A 73 0.54 -12.45 -12.81
C VAL A 73 0.37 -13.30 -11.55
N ARG A 74 1.16 -13.00 -10.51
CA ARG A 74 1.14 -13.71 -9.23
C ARG A 74 0.68 -12.77 -8.12
N ARG A 75 -0.42 -13.12 -7.43
CA ARG A 75 -0.93 -12.36 -6.28
C ARG A 75 0.13 -12.30 -5.18
N LEU A 76 0.51 -11.09 -4.77
CA LEU A 76 1.45 -10.87 -3.67
C LEU A 76 0.70 -10.77 -2.34
N ARG A 77 1.18 -11.49 -1.32
CA ARG A 77 0.78 -11.22 0.06
C ARG A 77 1.45 -9.94 0.56
N PRO A 78 0.85 -9.20 1.51
CA PRO A 78 1.47 -8.01 2.07
C PRO A 78 2.88 -8.25 2.63
N SER A 79 3.13 -9.40 3.27
CA SER A 79 4.45 -9.78 3.77
C SER A 79 5.50 -10.00 2.67
N GLU A 80 5.06 -10.46 1.50
CA GLU A 80 5.92 -10.63 0.33
C GLU A 80 6.18 -9.32 -0.39
N ALA A 81 5.17 -8.45 -0.52
CA ALA A 81 5.30 -7.13 -1.15
C ALA A 81 6.36 -6.27 -0.44
N VAL A 82 6.43 -6.34 0.90
CA VAL A 82 7.46 -5.64 1.69
C VAL A 82 8.88 -6.19 1.42
N ARG A 83 9.01 -7.49 1.12
CA ARG A 83 10.31 -8.16 0.90
C ARG A 83 10.78 -8.16 -0.55
N LEU A 84 9.86 -8.26 -1.51
CA LEU A 84 10.11 -8.45 -2.94
C LEU A 84 10.02 -7.14 -3.75
N SER A 85 10.10 -6.00 -3.06
CA SER A 85 9.81 -4.66 -3.57
C SER A 85 10.54 -4.25 -4.86
N THR A 86 11.67 -4.86 -5.25
CA THR A 86 12.54 -4.29 -6.30
C THR A 86 12.78 -5.16 -7.54
N ALA A 87 12.39 -6.44 -7.56
CA ALA A 87 12.81 -7.33 -8.64
C ALA A 87 11.91 -7.29 -9.89
N HIS A 88 10.60 -7.10 -9.73
CA HIS A 88 9.64 -7.20 -10.83
C HIS A 88 8.63 -6.04 -10.85
N PRO A 89 8.06 -5.72 -12.03
CA PRO A 89 6.93 -4.80 -12.14
C PRO A 89 5.71 -5.36 -11.40
N TRP A 90 4.89 -4.47 -10.86
CA TRP A 90 3.64 -4.82 -10.19
C TRP A 90 2.44 -4.33 -10.99
N ARG A 91 1.29 -4.96 -10.78
CA ARG A 91 -0.01 -4.47 -11.18
C ARG A 91 -0.86 -4.28 -9.94
N VAL A 92 -1.29 -3.05 -9.71
CA VAL A 92 -2.29 -2.72 -8.68
C VAL A 92 -3.65 -2.78 -9.33
N SER A 93 -4.62 -3.41 -8.68
CA SER A 93 -6.00 -3.42 -9.17
C SER A 93 -6.99 -3.22 -8.04
N ARG A 94 -8.22 -2.87 -8.41
CA ARG A 94 -9.34 -2.87 -7.46
C ARG A 94 -9.55 -4.28 -6.91
N PRO A 95 -9.86 -4.45 -5.62
CA PRO A 95 -10.27 -5.75 -5.10
C PRO A 95 -11.52 -6.21 -5.85
N SER A 96 -11.52 -7.45 -6.35
CA SER A 96 -12.75 -8.04 -6.87
C SER A 96 -13.71 -8.22 -5.69
N SER A 97 -14.97 -7.82 -5.91
CA SER A 97 -16.08 -7.58 -4.97
C SER A 97 -16.22 -8.45 -3.71
N ARG A 98 -15.61 -9.62 -3.64
CA ARG A 98 -15.66 -10.55 -2.50
C ARG A 98 -14.97 -10.07 -1.21
N TYR A 99 -14.30 -8.91 -1.25
CA TYR A 99 -13.75 -8.21 -0.07
C TYR A 99 -13.95 -6.69 -0.16
N ALA A 100 -14.88 -6.21 -0.99
CA ALA A 100 -15.20 -4.79 -1.01
C ALA A 100 -15.80 -4.41 0.35
N ILE A 101 -15.05 -3.63 1.15
CA ILE A 101 -15.64 -2.83 2.23
C ILE A 101 -16.45 -1.74 1.52
N GLY A 102 -17.64 -2.12 1.10
CA GLY A 102 -18.43 -1.35 0.15
C GLY A 102 -19.49 -2.25 -0.46
N ASN A 103 -20.65 -2.25 0.20
CA ASN A 103 -21.95 -2.73 -0.27
C ASN A 103 -22.46 -4.12 0.14
N ASP A 104 -21.74 -4.87 0.99
CA ASP A 104 -22.22 -6.12 1.62
C ASP A 104 -22.28 -6.02 3.17
N LEU A 105 -22.59 -4.83 3.71
CA LEU A 105 -23.07 -4.78 5.10
C LEU A 105 -24.49 -5.38 5.11
N PRO A 106 -24.79 -6.39 5.96
CA PRO A 106 -26.16 -6.80 6.14
C PRO A 106 -26.96 -5.57 6.61
N ALA A 107 -28.19 -5.40 6.11
CA ALA A 107 -29.00 -4.21 6.39
C ALA A 107 -29.10 -3.90 7.90
N SER A 108 -29.00 -4.92 8.76
CA SER A 108 -28.93 -4.82 10.22
C SER A 108 -27.80 -3.93 10.74
N ASP A 109 -26.65 -3.88 10.08
CA ASP A 109 -25.49 -3.11 10.52
C ASP A 109 -25.63 -1.62 10.16
N LEU A 110 -26.40 -1.30 9.11
CA LEU A 110 -26.70 0.09 8.75
C LEU A 110 -27.65 0.75 9.76
N ASP A 111 -28.64 0.00 10.24
CA ASP A 111 -29.59 0.47 11.26
C ASP A 111 -28.92 0.74 12.61
N LEU A 112 -27.94 -0.09 12.98
CA LEU A 112 -27.17 0.03 14.23
C LEU A 112 -26.29 1.29 14.25
N PHE A 113 -25.69 1.65 13.10
CA PHE A 113 -24.92 2.89 12.97
C PHE A 113 -25.81 4.13 12.88
N ALA A 114 -27.00 4.03 12.27
CA ALA A 114 -27.96 5.13 12.23
C ALA A 114 -28.54 5.45 13.62
N ALA A 115 -28.77 4.43 14.45
CA ALA A 115 -29.28 4.59 15.82
C ALA A 115 -28.28 5.25 16.80
N GLN A 116 -26.97 5.24 16.49
CA GLN A 116 -25.91 5.83 17.32
C GLN A 116 -25.72 7.34 17.06
N MET A 117 -26.24 7.85 15.94
CA MET A 117 -26.06 9.25 15.49
C MET A 117 -27.34 10.11 15.64
N GLY A 118 -28.34 9.61 16.35
CA GLY A 118 -29.57 10.32 16.74
C GLY A 118 -29.57 10.74 18.20
#